data_AF-A0A5C7VGZ8-F1
#
_entry.id   AF-A0A5C7VGZ8-F1
#
_cell.length_a   1.000
_cell.length_b   1.000
_cell.length_c   1.000
_cell.angle_alpha   90.00
_cell.angle_beta   90.00
_cell.angle_gamma   90.00
#
_symmetry.space_group_name_H-M   'P 1'
#
loop_
_entity.id
_entity.type
_entity.pdbx_description
1 polymer ?
#
loop_
_entity_poly.entity_id
_entity_poly.type
_entity_poly.pdbx_seq_one_letter_code
_entity_poly.pdbx_strand_id
1 'polypeptide(L)'
;ICTNEKMDWIIQKAVEVGVNRIQPIMTNRCIVHLHGEKVKKRAEHWQQIIHSACEQCGKNKIPELLPLVSYTDWLSQFKNSQTDRSITSSTKLMLTQTAQIKLSELQPNNKDFFILLVGPEGGLTLSEEKLAITTGFIPIRLGQRTLRTESAGLAALASIQALWGDY
;
A
#
# COMPACT_ATOMS: atom_id res chain seq x y z
N ILE A 1 7.14 -5.68 -3.21
CA ILE A 1 6.60 -6.45 -4.36
C ILE A 1 6.56 -7.94 -4.02
N CYS A 2 5.49 -8.64 -4.41
CA CYS A 2 5.31 -10.08 -4.19
C CYS A 2 5.52 -10.88 -5.48
N THR A 3 5.32 -12.19 -5.43
CA THR A 3 5.28 -13.03 -6.64
C THR A 3 4.19 -12.58 -7.60
N ASN A 4 4.36 -12.93 -8.87
CA ASN A 4 3.55 -12.43 -9.99
C ASN A 4 2.03 -12.49 -9.73
N GLU A 5 1.50 -13.70 -9.60
CA GLU A 5 0.06 -13.94 -9.47
C GLU A 5 -0.55 -13.23 -8.25
N LYS A 6 0.21 -13.14 -7.15
CA LYS A 6 -0.24 -12.45 -5.95
C LYS A 6 -0.31 -10.95 -6.14
N MET A 7 0.70 -10.36 -6.76
CA MET A 7 0.72 -8.92 -7.00
C MET A 7 -0.44 -8.52 -7.93
N ASP A 8 -0.69 -9.32 -8.97
CA ASP A 8 -1.80 -9.12 -9.90
C ASP A 8 -3.14 -9.12 -9.17
N TRP A 9 -3.35 -10.12 -8.29
CA TRP A 9 -4.55 -10.21 -7.47
C TRP A 9 -4.70 -9.04 -6.49
N ILE A 10 -3.62 -8.64 -5.81
CA ILE A 10 -3.63 -7.49 -4.90
C ILE A 10 -4.03 -6.21 -5.64
N ILE A 11 -3.46 -5.98 -6.83
CA ILE A 11 -3.76 -4.79 -7.63
C ILE A 11 -5.22 -4.80 -8.07
N GLN A 12 -5.69 -5.91 -8.65
CA GLN A 12 -7.08 -6.06 -9.08
C GLN A 12 -8.05 -5.74 -7.94
N LYS A 13 -7.84 -6.36 -6.77
CA LYS A 13 -8.74 -6.21 -5.64
C LYS A 13 -8.60 -4.88 -4.92
N ALA A 14 -7.41 -4.27 -4.90
CA ALA A 14 -7.25 -2.92 -4.36
C ALA A 14 -8.05 -1.89 -5.19
N VAL A 15 -8.10 -2.08 -6.52
CA VAL A 15 -8.92 -1.25 -7.41
C VAL A 15 -10.41 -1.42 -7.11
N GLU A 16 -10.88 -2.67 -6.97
CA GLU A 16 -12.27 -2.98 -6.61
C GLU A 16 -12.67 -2.35 -5.26
N VAL A 17 -11.78 -2.38 -4.27
CA VAL A 17 -11.99 -1.77 -2.93
C VAL A 17 -11.81 -0.24 -2.94
N GLY A 18 -11.47 0.35 -4.08
CA GLY A 18 -11.56 1.79 -4.28
C GLY A 18 -10.27 2.58 -4.12
N VAL A 19 -9.09 1.92 -4.08
CA VAL A 19 -7.79 2.59 -3.97
C VAL A 19 -7.62 3.69 -5.03
N ASN A 20 -6.94 4.79 -4.68
CA ASN A 20 -6.70 5.90 -5.62
C ASN A 20 -5.31 5.88 -6.27
N ARG A 21 -4.30 5.37 -5.57
CA ARG A 21 -2.93 5.23 -6.08
C ARG A 21 -2.30 3.93 -5.59
N ILE A 22 -1.53 3.30 -6.45
CA ILE A 22 -0.76 2.10 -6.13
C ILE A 22 0.71 2.41 -6.40
N GLN A 23 1.54 2.26 -5.36
CA GLN A 23 2.99 2.46 -5.45
C GLN A 23 3.69 1.12 -5.19
N PRO A 24 4.16 0.43 -6.24
CA PRO A 24 5.02 -0.73 -6.09
C PRO A 24 6.34 -0.30 -5.43
N ILE A 25 6.75 -1.02 -4.39
CA ILE A 25 8.01 -0.77 -3.67
C ILE A 25 8.86 -2.05 -3.56
N MET A 26 10.17 -1.89 -3.67
CA MET A 26 11.14 -2.94 -3.34
C MET A 26 11.65 -2.79 -1.91
N THR A 27 11.43 -3.80 -1.08
CA THR A 27 11.92 -3.89 0.30
C THR A 27 12.97 -5.00 0.41
N ASN A 28 13.70 -5.06 1.53
CA ASN A 28 14.81 -5.98 1.73
C ASN A 28 14.41 -7.47 1.64
N ARG A 29 13.16 -7.80 1.98
CA ARG A 29 12.64 -9.18 1.98
C ARG A 29 11.73 -9.49 0.79
N CYS A 30 11.78 -8.68 -0.26
CA CYS A 30 11.13 -9.01 -1.53
C CYS A 30 11.85 -10.20 -2.17
N ILE A 31 11.11 -11.22 -2.59
CA ILE A 31 11.66 -12.39 -3.29
C ILE A 31 11.94 -12.07 -4.76
N VAL A 32 11.17 -11.14 -5.32
CA VAL A 32 11.26 -10.73 -6.72
C VAL A 32 12.13 -9.50 -6.85
N HIS A 33 13.18 -9.58 -7.66
CA HIS A 33 14.00 -8.43 -8.05
C HIS A 33 13.82 -8.18 -9.55
N LEU A 34 13.35 -6.99 -9.90
CA LEU A 34 13.07 -6.57 -11.27
C LEU A 34 14.08 -5.52 -11.71
N HIS A 35 14.70 -5.72 -12.88
CA HIS A 35 15.67 -4.76 -13.43
C HIS A 35 15.43 -4.53 -14.92
N GLY A 36 15.81 -3.35 -15.40
CA GLY A 36 15.75 -2.97 -16.81
C GLY A 36 14.35 -3.12 -17.41
N GLU A 37 14.27 -3.72 -18.60
CA GLU A 37 13.01 -3.88 -19.35
C GLU A 37 11.93 -4.66 -18.59
N LYS A 38 12.31 -5.56 -17.67
CA LYS A 38 11.34 -6.32 -16.88
C LYS A 38 10.48 -5.42 -15.99
N VAL A 39 11.01 -4.27 -15.54
CA VAL A 39 10.25 -3.29 -14.75
C VAL A 39 9.17 -2.64 -15.61
N LYS A 40 9.50 -2.27 -16.86
CA LYS A 40 8.56 -1.64 -17.79
C LYS A 40 7.41 -2.58 -18.17
N LYS A 41 7.74 -3.80 -18.60
CA LYS A 41 6.74 -4.84 -18.93
C LYS A 41 5.81 -5.14 -17.75
N ARG A 42 6.35 -5.10 -16.53
CA ARG A 42 5.58 -5.28 -15.29
C ARG A 42 4.61 -4.14 -15.03
N ALA A 43 5.07 -2.90 -15.17
CA ALA A 43 4.22 -1.74 -15.02
C ALA A 43 3.09 -1.73 -16.07
N GLU A 44 3.39 -2.04 -17.32
CA GLU A 44 2.40 -2.17 -18.40
C GLU A 44 1.34 -3.25 -18.07
N HIS A 45 1.78 -4.43 -17.64
CA HIS A 45 0.88 -5.50 -17.22
C HIS A 45 -0.05 -5.09 -16.07
N TRP A 46 0.50 -4.46 -15.02
CA TRP A 46 -0.29 -3.97 -13.90
C TRP A 46 -1.27 -2.86 -14.29
N GLN A 47 -0.87 -1.98 -15.22
CA GLN A 47 -1.77 -0.98 -15.77
C GLN A 47 -2.98 -1.63 -16.46
N GLN A 48 -2.77 -2.68 -17.25
CA GLN A 48 -3.87 -3.43 -17.88
C GLN A 48 -4.82 -4.06 -16.85
N ILE A 49 -4.29 -4.63 -15.76
CA ILE A 49 -5.11 -5.16 -14.67
C ILE A 49 -5.95 -4.05 -14.03
N ILE A 50 -5.37 -2.87 -13.80
CA ILE A 50 -6.10 -1.72 -13.24
C ILE A 50 -7.23 -1.29 -14.17
N HIS A 51 -7.00 -1.21 -15.48
CA HIS A 51 -8.03 -0.88 -16.45
C HIS A 51 -9.18 -1.89 -16.42
N SER A 52 -8.87 -3.17 -16.53
CA SER A 52 -9.88 -4.24 -16.52
C SER A 52 -10.68 -4.27 -15.21
N ALA A 53 -10.02 -4.06 -14.06
CA ALA A 53 -10.69 -3.97 -12.77
C ALA A 53 -11.63 -2.75 -12.69
N CYS A 54 -11.21 -1.58 -13.20
CA CYS A 54 -12.07 -0.39 -13.23
C CYS A 54 -13.32 -0.60 -14.10
N GLU A 55 -13.17 -1.22 -15.27
CA GLU A 55 -14.29 -1.57 -16.15
C GLU A 55 -15.26 -2.52 -15.46
N GLN A 56 -14.74 -3.52 -14.75
CA GLN A 56 -15.56 -4.53 -14.07
C GLN A 56 -16.32 -3.95 -12.88
N CYS A 57 -15.70 -3.10 -12.06
CA CYS A 57 -16.31 -2.53 -10.86
C CYS A 57 -17.04 -1.19 -11.10
N GLY A 58 -17.04 -0.67 -12.33
CA GLY A 58 -17.73 0.58 -12.69
C GLY A 58 -17.03 1.85 -12.18
N LYS A 59 -15.72 1.79 -11.90
CA LYS A 59 -14.97 2.95 -11.39
C LYS A 59 -14.57 3.88 -12.54
N ASN A 60 -15.20 5.05 -12.60
CA ASN A 60 -14.94 6.05 -13.66
C ASN A 60 -13.61 6.81 -13.53
N LYS A 61 -12.90 6.65 -12.41
CA LYS A 61 -11.58 7.27 -12.19
C LYS A 61 -10.54 6.18 -11.98
N ILE A 62 -9.68 6.01 -12.97
CA ILE A 62 -8.60 5.02 -12.98
C ILE A 62 -7.58 5.39 -11.91
N PRO A 63 -7.24 4.46 -10.99
CA PRO A 63 -6.18 4.66 -10.01
C PRO A 63 -4.81 4.88 -10.67
N GLU A 64 -4.01 5.76 -10.09
CA GLU A 64 -2.65 6.02 -10.59
C GLU A 64 -1.71 4.87 -10.19
N LEU A 65 -1.02 4.28 -11.17
CA LEU A 65 0.08 3.37 -10.91
C LEU A 65 1.40 4.14 -10.95
N LEU A 66 2.06 4.26 -9.80
CA LEU A 66 3.33 4.97 -9.68
C LEU A 66 4.53 4.07 -10.07
N PRO A 67 5.68 4.64 -10.48
CA PRO A 67 6.86 3.87 -10.87
C PRO A 67 7.41 3.03 -9.74
N LEU A 68 7.88 1.81 -10.01
CA LEU A 68 8.55 0.98 -9.00
C LEU A 68 9.81 1.68 -8.44
N VAL A 69 9.86 1.86 -7.12
CA VAL A 69 10.98 2.50 -6.42
C VAL A 69 11.52 1.62 -5.29
N SER A 70 12.72 1.94 -4.80
CA SER A 70 13.24 1.33 -3.57
C SER A 70 12.46 1.84 -2.34
N TYR A 71 12.43 1.06 -1.27
CA TYR A 71 11.82 1.46 0.00
C TYR A 71 12.38 2.77 0.55
N THR A 72 13.69 2.95 0.45
CA THR A 72 14.38 4.16 0.93
C THR A 72 14.01 5.39 0.10
N ASP A 73 13.97 5.25 -1.23
CA ASP A 73 13.59 6.35 -2.12
C ASP A 73 12.12 6.73 -1.89
N TRP A 74 11.25 5.74 -1.73
CA TRP A 74 9.84 5.97 -1.41
C TRP A 74 9.66 6.74 -0.11
N LEU A 75 10.34 6.33 0.97
CA LEU A 75 10.26 7.04 2.25
C LEU A 75 10.81 8.46 2.18
N SER A 76 11.83 8.72 1.34
CA SER A 76 12.39 10.05 1.17
C SER A 76 11.38 11.06 0.61
N GLN A 77 10.39 10.60 -0.17
CA GLN A 77 9.34 11.45 -0.73
C GLN A 77 8.48 12.10 0.36
N PHE A 78 8.27 11.42 1.50
CA PHE A 78 7.48 11.96 2.62
C PHE A 78 8.20 13.03 3.43
N LYS A 79 9.54 13.04 3.41
CA LYS A 79 10.35 14.08 4.07
C LYS A 79 10.45 15.33 3.20
N ASN A 80 10.51 15.14 1.89
CA ASN A 80 10.79 16.21 0.92
C ASN A 80 9.51 16.85 0.36
N SER A 81 8.37 16.16 0.40
CA SER A 81 7.12 16.70 -0.13
C SER A 81 6.46 17.64 0.89
N GLN A 82 6.50 18.93 0.59
CA GLN A 82 5.80 19.97 1.35
C GLN A 82 4.51 20.45 0.66
N THR A 83 4.31 20.11 -0.61
CA THR A 83 3.22 20.64 -1.45
C THR A 83 2.17 19.60 -1.84
N ASP A 84 2.49 18.31 -1.85
CA ASP A 84 1.48 17.27 -2.12
C ASP A 84 0.63 17.04 -0.86
N ARG A 85 -0.61 17.56 -0.89
CA ARG A 85 -1.58 17.40 0.20
C ARG A 85 -1.87 15.95 0.56
N SER A 86 -1.76 15.03 -0.40
CA SER A 86 -1.93 13.59 -0.14
C SER A 86 -0.81 12.98 0.68
N ILE A 87 0.29 13.70 0.86
CA ILE A 87 1.43 13.33 1.69
C ILE A 87 1.47 14.15 2.98
N THR A 88 1.18 15.46 2.90
CA THR A 88 1.27 16.36 4.05
C THR A 88 0.06 16.30 4.98
N SER A 89 -1.12 15.96 4.45
CA SER A 89 -2.37 15.75 5.22
C SER A 89 -2.82 14.29 5.13
N SER A 90 -1.90 13.38 5.46
CA SER A 90 -2.14 11.94 5.36
C SER A 90 -1.96 11.20 6.68
N THR A 91 -2.89 10.32 7.01
CA THR A 91 -2.67 9.26 8.00
C THR A 91 -1.85 8.14 7.37
N LYS A 92 -0.60 7.98 7.83
CA LYS A 92 0.35 6.98 7.33
C LYS A 92 0.29 5.74 8.20
N LEU A 93 -0.09 4.60 7.64
CA LEU A 93 -0.33 3.33 8.32
C LEU A 93 0.63 2.27 7.80
N MET A 94 1.14 1.42 8.69
CA MET A 94 1.99 0.29 8.33
C MET A 94 1.46 -0.99 8.95
N LEU A 95 1.24 -2.02 8.13
CA LEU A 95 0.89 -3.35 8.64
C LEU A 95 2.15 -4.07 9.11
N THR A 96 2.18 -4.43 10.40
CA THR A 96 3.23 -5.26 10.97
C THR A 96 2.68 -6.16 12.09
N GLN A 97 3.30 -7.32 12.26
CA GLN A 97 3.00 -8.28 13.32
C GLN A 97 3.40 -7.75 14.71
N THR A 98 4.35 -6.80 14.78
CA THR A 98 4.82 -6.20 16.03
C THR A 98 3.87 -5.11 16.56
N ALA A 99 2.90 -4.68 15.75
CA ALA A 99 1.98 -3.61 16.09
C ALA A 99 1.05 -4.00 17.25
N GLN A 100 0.85 -3.05 18.17
CA GLN A 100 -0.09 -3.21 19.28
C GLN A 100 -1.42 -2.48 19.03
N ILE A 101 -1.38 -1.40 18.25
CA ILE A 101 -2.51 -0.54 17.94
C ILE A 101 -3.43 -1.25 16.95
N LYS A 102 -4.72 -1.36 17.28
CA LYS A 102 -5.72 -1.85 16.33
C LYS A 102 -6.15 -0.72 15.40
N LEU A 103 -6.48 -1.05 14.16
CA LEU A 103 -6.99 -0.07 13.20
C LEU A 103 -8.22 0.69 13.76
N SER A 104 -9.13 -0.02 14.44
CA SER A 104 -10.34 0.55 15.04
C SER A 104 -10.10 1.52 16.19
N GLU A 105 -8.88 1.58 16.73
CA GLU A 105 -8.51 2.50 17.83
C GLU A 105 -8.04 3.86 17.29
N LEU A 106 -7.87 3.99 15.97
CA LEU A 106 -7.43 5.24 15.34
C LEU A 106 -8.57 6.24 15.19
N GLN A 107 -8.24 7.52 15.32
CA GLN A 107 -9.13 8.65 15.07
C GLN A 107 -8.45 9.64 14.11
N PRO A 108 -8.37 9.29 12.81
CA PRO A 108 -7.85 10.20 11.78
C PRO A 108 -8.83 11.37 11.56
N ASN A 109 -8.35 12.49 11.02
CA ASN A 109 -9.27 13.59 10.71
C ASN A 109 -10.12 13.23 9.49
N ASN A 110 -11.39 13.68 9.48
CA ASN A 110 -12.39 13.40 8.43
C ASN A 110 -12.02 13.85 7.00
N LYS A 111 -10.84 14.45 6.77
CA LYS A 111 -10.35 14.90 5.45
C LYS A 111 -8.95 14.41 5.12
N ASP A 112 -8.42 13.46 5.89
CA ASP A 112 -7.05 12.98 5.70
C ASP A 112 -7.00 11.90 4.61
N PHE A 113 -5.95 11.98 3.79
CA PHE A 113 -5.60 10.88 2.89
C PHE A 113 -5.05 9.72 3.71
N PHE A 114 -5.21 8.48 3.23
CA PHE A 114 -4.55 7.33 3.85
C PHE A 114 -3.41 6.84 2.98
N ILE A 115 -2.27 6.58 3.61
CA ILE A 115 -1.14 5.89 2.99
C ILE A 115 -0.95 4.59 3.75
N LEU A 116 -1.12 3.46 3.07
CA LEU A 116 -0.99 2.13 3.66
C LEU A 116 0.27 1.44 3.14
N LEU A 117 1.23 1.20 4.03
CA LEU A 117 2.41 0.38 3.79
C LEU A 117 2.11 -1.09 4.10
N VAL A 118 2.21 -1.93 3.07
CA VAL A 118 2.09 -3.39 3.19
C VAL A 118 3.41 -4.03 2.79
N GLY A 119 4.03 -4.75 3.73
CA GLY A 119 5.27 -5.49 3.47
C GLY A 119 5.07 -6.73 2.58
N PRO A 120 6.14 -7.31 2.00
CA PRO A 120 6.07 -8.56 1.24
C PRO A 120 5.80 -9.76 2.16
N GLU A 121 5.79 -11.00 1.62
CA GLU A 121 5.57 -12.20 2.42
C GLU A 121 6.59 -12.38 3.56
N GLY A 122 7.84 -11.95 3.36
CA GLY A 122 8.87 -11.95 4.41
C GLY A 122 8.69 -10.87 5.48
N GLY A 123 7.67 -10.02 5.35
CA GLY A 123 7.47 -8.84 6.19
C GLY A 123 8.53 -7.77 5.97
N LEU A 124 8.49 -6.73 6.81
CA LEU A 124 9.52 -5.72 6.89
C LEU A 124 10.61 -6.16 7.87
N THR A 125 11.84 -5.72 7.65
CA THR A 125 12.90 -5.85 8.66
C THR A 125 12.67 -4.86 9.80
N LEU A 126 13.24 -5.13 10.98
CA LEU A 126 13.15 -4.21 12.13
C LEU A 126 13.72 -2.82 11.79
N SER A 127 14.75 -2.76 10.95
CA SER A 127 15.33 -1.48 10.50
C SER A 127 14.39 -0.72 9.58
N GLU A 128 13.70 -1.42 8.66
CA GLU A 128 12.68 -0.81 7.80
C GLU A 128 11.49 -0.30 8.60
N GLU A 129 11.00 -1.07 9.59
CA GLU A 129 9.91 -0.66 10.48
C GLU A 129 10.28 0.61 11.25
N LYS A 130 11.46 0.65 11.86
CA LYS A 130 11.96 1.84 12.57
C LYS A 130 12.04 3.05 11.64
N LEU A 131 12.52 2.86 10.41
CA LEU A 131 12.63 3.94 9.44
C LEU A 131 11.26 4.49 9.01
N ALA A 132 10.27 3.62 8.80
CA ALA A 132 8.89 4.03 8.54
C ALA A 132 8.32 4.84 9.71
N ILE A 133 8.50 4.37 10.94
CA ILE A 133 8.04 5.05 12.16
C ILE A 133 8.65 6.46 12.25
N THR A 134 9.96 6.60 12.02
CA THR A 134 10.62 7.94 12.01
C THR A 134 10.14 8.86 10.88
N THR A 135 9.43 8.31 9.89
CA THR A 135 8.82 9.05 8.78
C THR A 135 7.31 9.29 9.01
N GLY A 136 6.82 8.97 10.20
CA GLY A 136 5.44 9.23 10.64
C GLY A 136 4.45 8.10 10.37
N PHE A 137 4.91 6.90 9.99
CA PHE A 137 4.02 5.74 9.87
C PHE A 137 3.64 5.17 11.24
N ILE A 138 2.34 4.90 11.40
CA ILE A 138 1.78 4.28 12.59
C ILE A 138 1.68 2.77 12.36
N PRO A 139 2.36 1.93 13.16
CA PRO A 139 2.24 0.49 13.06
C PRO A 139 0.88 0.03 13.57
N ILE A 140 0.14 -0.72 12.74
CA ILE A 140 -1.19 -1.22 13.05
C ILE A 140 -1.29 -2.73 12.81
N ARG A 141 -2.22 -3.38 13.55
CA ARG A 141 -2.58 -4.80 13.37
C ARG A 141 -4.07 -4.96 13.05
N LEU A 142 -4.38 -6.04 12.32
CA LEU A 142 -5.73 -6.45 11.95
C LEU A 142 -6.15 -7.70 12.75
N GLY A 143 -6.45 -7.51 14.02
CA GLY A 143 -6.76 -8.60 14.95
C GLY A 143 -5.51 -9.37 15.41
N GLN A 144 -5.72 -10.57 15.96
CA GLN A 144 -4.66 -11.39 16.58
C GLN A 144 -3.99 -12.37 15.62
N ARG A 145 -4.61 -12.64 14.46
CA ARG A 145 -4.14 -13.64 13.50
C ARG A 145 -3.18 -13.00 12.51
N THR A 146 -2.08 -13.69 12.22
CA THR A 146 -1.23 -13.32 11.09
C THR A 146 -1.96 -13.59 9.78
N LEU A 147 -2.25 -12.53 9.04
CA LEU A 147 -2.80 -12.61 7.69
C LEU A 147 -1.68 -12.75 6.67
N ARG A 148 -1.97 -13.41 5.54
CA ARG A 148 -1.08 -13.36 4.37
C ARG A 148 -1.04 -11.94 3.81
N THR A 149 0.06 -11.58 3.14
CA THR A 149 0.27 -10.24 2.58
C THR A 149 -0.92 -9.76 1.74
N GLU A 150 -1.41 -10.61 0.85
CA GLU A 150 -2.56 -10.31 -0.01
C GLU A 150 -3.85 -10.07 0.76
N SER A 151 -4.10 -10.88 1.80
CA SER A 151 -5.28 -10.74 2.66
C SER A 151 -5.17 -9.52 3.59
N ALA A 152 -3.97 -9.26 4.11
CA ALA A 152 -3.72 -8.17 5.06
C ALA A 152 -3.93 -6.81 4.39
N GLY A 153 -3.39 -6.62 3.19
CA GLY A 153 -3.54 -5.38 2.43
C GLY A 153 -5.01 -5.09 2.11
N LEU A 154 -5.75 -6.08 1.60
CA LEU A 154 -7.18 -5.90 1.29
C LEU A 154 -8.04 -5.72 2.53
N ALA A 155 -7.81 -6.49 3.59
CA ALA A 155 -8.56 -6.36 4.82
C ALA A 155 -8.35 -4.96 5.44
N ALA A 156 -7.13 -4.42 5.39
CA ALA A 156 -6.86 -3.04 5.81
C ALA A 156 -7.60 -2.04 4.93
N LEU A 157 -7.50 -2.13 3.60
CA LEU A 157 -8.17 -1.21 2.68
C LEU A 157 -9.69 -1.22 2.89
N ALA A 158 -10.31 -2.40 2.93
CA ALA A 158 -11.75 -2.52 3.15
C ALA A 158 -12.17 -1.98 4.52
N SER A 159 -11.35 -2.19 5.54
CA SER A 159 -11.62 -1.66 6.89
C SER A 159 -11.45 -0.14 6.96
N ILE A 160 -10.48 0.43 6.24
CA ILE A 160 -10.32 1.89 6.10
C ILE A 160 -11.56 2.48 5.42
N GLN A 161 -12.05 1.85 4.36
CA GLN A 161 -13.27 2.30 3.68
C GLN A 161 -14.49 2.21 4.60
N ALA A 162 -14.66 1.12 5.35
CA ALA A 162 -15.79 0.95 6.26
C ALA A 162 -15.78 1.92 7.45
N LEU A 163 -14.60 2.36 7.90
CA LEU A 163 -14.47 3.27 9.03
C LEU A 163 -14.50 4.74 8.62
N TRP A 164 -13.92 5.08 7.46
CA TRP A 164 -13.66 6.48 7.06
C TRP A 164 -13.89 6.79 5.57
N GLY A 165 -14.34 5.81 4.79
CA GLY A 165 -14.61 5.94 3.37
C GLY A 165 -16.08 5.88 3.03
N ASP A 166 -16.41 5.18 1.95
CA ASP A 166 -17.75 5.12 1.34
C ASP A 166 -18.41 3.74 1.41
N TYR A 167 -17.92 2.86 2.30
CA TYR A 167 -18.53 1.55 2.59
C TYR A 167 -19.67 1.63 3.60
#